data_AF-H8H3N2-F1
#
_entry.id   AF-H8H3N2-F1
#
_cell.length_a   1.000
_cell.length_b   1.000
_cell.length_c   1.000
_cell.angle_alpha   90.00
_cell.angle_beta   90.00
_cell.angle_gamma   90.00
#
_symmetry.space_group_name_H-M   'P 1'
#
loop_
_entity.id
_entity.type
_entity.pdbx_description
1 polymer ?
#
loop_
_entity_poly.entity_id
_entity_poly.type
_entity_poly.pdbx_seq_one_letter_code
_entity_poly.pdbx_strand_id
1 'polypeptide(L)'
;MESSVRFVAVDMPEADNLTIHVMAAVAEREAQLISARTKAALAARKARGLKLGKPENLTVEAQRRGAEASKQRAVQDMRTVAAYAGALRSQGLTLRAIAAQLELHGFQTRQGGSWHAVQVKRILERNQSTALKMQ
;
A
#
# COMPACT_ATOMS: atom_id res chain seq x y z
N MET A 1 5.71 21.96 3.93
CA MET A 1 5.16 22.89 4.95
C MET A 1 4.29 23.96 4.27
N GLU A 2 3.48 23.56 3.28
CA GLU A 2 2.64 24.50 2.51
C GLU A 2 1.25 24.71 3.13
N SER A 3 0.88 23.92 4.14
CA SER A 3 -0.27 24.23 4.98
C SER A 3 0.20 25.17 6.09
N SER A 4 -0.43 26.34 6.23
CA SER A 4 -0.15 27.35 7.27
C SER A 4 -0.55 26.89 8.69
N VAL A 5 -0.35 25.62 9.01
CA VAL A 5 -0.70 24.98 10.27
C VAL A 5 0.48 25.10 11.22
N ARG A 6 0.23 25.58 12.45
CA ARG A 6 1.24 25.61 13.51
C ARG A 6 1.58 24.18 13.93
N PHE A 7 2.84 23.79 13.79
CA PHE A 7 3.37 22.49 14.20
C PHE A 7 4.14 22.65 15.51
N VAL A 8 3.92 21.73 16.45
CA VAL A 8 4.67 21.64 17.72
C VAL A 8 5.07 20.18 17.89
N ALA A 9 6.36 19.92 18.02
CA ALA A 9 6.87 18.57 18.30
C ALA A 9 6.80 18.31 19.81
N VAL A 10 6.31 17.14 20.23
CA VAL A 10 6.15 16.80 21.66
C VAL A 10 7.51 16.62 22.34
N ASP A 11 8.50 16.13 21.59
CA ASP A 11 9.88 15.89 22.00
C ASP A 11 10.79 17.12 21.87
N MET A 12 10.42 18.09 21.03
CA MET A 12 11.12 19.37 20.89
C MET A 12 10.13 20.53 20.72
N PRO A 13 9.43 20.96 21.80
CA PRO A 13 8.37 21.97 21.72
C PRO A 13 8.84 23.35 21.23
N GLU A 14 10.13 23.66 21.40
CA GLU A 14 10.77 24.92 21.02
C GLU A 14 11.24 24.95 19.55
N ALA A 15 11.10 23.85 18.80
CA ALA A 15 11.54 23.79 17.41
C ALA A 15 10.73 24.76 16.54
N ASP A 16 11.40 25.75 15.96
CA ASP A 16 10.81 26.67 14.99
C ASP A 16 10.88 26.10 13.55
N ASN A 17 10.23 26.77 12.62
CA ASN A 17 10.17 26.33 11.22
C ASN A 17 11.57 26.19 10.60
N LEU A 18 12.50 27.09 10.93
CA LEU A 18 13.87 27.03 10.43
C LEU A 18 14.59 25.78 10.93
N THR A 19 14.48 25.50 12.23
CA THR A 19 15.07 24.33 12.88
C THR A 19 14.55 23.04 12.26
N ILE A 20 13.24 22.95 12.05
CA ILE A 20 12.61 21.78 11.41
C ILE A 20 13.14 21.60 9.97
N HIS A 21 13.25 22.68 9.20
CA HIS A 21 13.78 22.62 7.83
C HIS A 21 15.24 22.14 7.79
N VAL A 22 16.09 22.66 8.68
CA VAL A 22 17.49 22.24 8.78
C VAL A 22 17.58 20.78 9.19
N MET A 23 16.84 20.36 10.22
CA MET A 23 16.82 18.97 10.68
C MET A 23 16.32 18.02 9.58
N ALA A 24 15.28 18.40 8.85
CA ALA A 24 14.77 17.61 7.73
C ALA A 24 15.83 17.45 6.62
N ALA A 25 16.53 18.53 6.27
CA ALA A 25 17.60 18.48 5.27
C ALA A 25 18.78 17.60 5.72
N VAL A 26 19.17 17.68 7.00
CA VAL A 26 20.22 16.84 7.58
C VAL A 26 19.79 15.38 7.58
N ALA A 27 18.56 15.08 8.01
CA ALA A 27 18.03 13.72 8.04
C ALA A 27 17.94 13.10 6.63
N GLU A 28 17.51 13.88 5.64
CA GLU A 28 17.48 13.45 4.25
C GLU A 28 18.90 13.12 3.76
N ARG A 29 19.87 13.99 4.04
CA ARG A 29 21.27 13.77 3.67
C ARG A 29 21.83 12.51 4.32
N GLU A 30 21.55 12.28 5.59
CA GLU A 30 21.98 11.08 6.30
C GLU A 30 21.38 9.81 5.66
N ALA A 31 20.08 9.81 5.39
CA ALA A 31 19.42 8.69 4.72
C ALA A 31 20.02 8.41 3.33
N GLN A 32 20.33 9.44 2.55
CA GLN A 32 21.01 9.31 1.26
C GLN A 32 22.42 8.70 1.42
N LEU A 33 23.20 9.13 2.42
CA LEU A 33 24.53 8.58 2.67
C LEU A 33 24.49 7.12 3.11
N ILE A 34 23.55 6.74 3.98
CA ILE A 34 23.33 5.34 4.40
C ILE A 34 22.97 4.48 3.19
N SER A 35 22.07 4.98 2.33
CA SER A 35 21.68 4.31 1.09
C SER A 35 22.89 4.11 0.16
N ALA A 36 23.68 5.16 -0.06
CA ALA A 36 24.86 5.12 -0.91
C ALA A 36 25.90 4.10 -0.39
N ARG A 37 26.20 4.11 0.91
CA ARG A 37 27.14 3.17 1.53
C ARG A 37 26.66 1.72 1.43
N THR A 38 25.38 1.48 1.69
CA THR A 38 24.78 0.14 1.58
C THR A 38 24.86 -0.38 0.15
N LYS A 39 24.49 0.46 -0.84
CA LYS A 39 24.58 0.11 -2.26
C LYS A 39 26.01 -0.19 -2.69
N ALA A 40 26.97 0.62 -2.26
CA ALA A 40 28.39 0.39 -2.55
C ALA A 40 28.90 -0.94 -1.96
N ALA A 41 28.54 -1.23 -0.71
CA ALA A 41 28.90 -2.51 -0.06
C ALA A 41 28.29 -3.72 -0.77
N LEU A 42 27.01 -3.64 -1.17
CA LEU A 42 26.34 -4.70 -1.93
C LEU A 42 26.94 -4.89 -3.33
N ALA A 43 27.29 -3.79 -4.01
CA ALA A 43 27.97 -3.83 -5.30
C ALA A 43 29.35 -4.49 -5.19
N ALA A 44 30.15 -4.10 -4.19
CA ALA A 44 31.44 -4.72 -3.94
C ALA A 44 31.32 -6.22 -3.60
N ARG A 45 30.32 -6.60 -2.79
CA ARG A 45 30.02 -8.00 -2.48
C ARG A 45 29.66 -8.80 -3.74
N LYS A 46 28.82 -8.23 -4.61
CA LYS A 46 28.46 -8.82 -5.90
C LYS A 46 29.66 -8.94 -6.84
N ALA A 47 30.53 -7.93 -6.91
CA ALA A 47 31.75 -7.95 -7.72
C ALA A 47 32.74 -9.03 -7.27
N ARG A 48 32.77 -9.36 -5.97
CA ARG A 48 33.51 -10.50 -5.41
C ARG A 48 32.87 -11.87 -5.72
N GLY A 49 31.78 -11.91 -6.49
CA GLY A 49 31.06 -13.14 -6.82
C GLY A 49 30.22 -13.72 -5.67
N LEU A 50 30.07 -13.00 -4.55
CA LEU A 50 29.30 -13.47 -3.41
C LEU A 50 27.80 -13.27 -3.67
N LYS A 51 27.01 -14.33 -3.43
CA LYS A 51 25.54 -14.28 -3.56
C LYS A 51 24.95 -13.26 -2.59
N LEU A 52 23.98 -12.50 -3.09
CA LEU A 52 23.13 -11.61 -2.30
C LEU A 52 21.84 -12.32 -1.93
N GLY A 53 21.38 -12.14 -0.69
CA GLY A 53 20.21 -12.84 -0.16
C GLY A 53 20.45 -14.32 0.14
N LYS A 54 19.34 -15.03 0.41
CA LYS A 54 19.31 -16.47 0.67
C LYS A 54 18.18 -17.11 -0.15
N PRO A 55 18.43 -17.53 -1.40
CA PRO A 55 17.42 -18.15 -2.27
C PRO A 55 16.76 -19.39 -1.64
N GLU A 56 17.45 -20.06 -0.73
CA GLU A 56 16.99 -21.23 0.00
C GLU A 56 15.76 -20.91 0.88
N ASN A 57 15.58 -19.64 1.26
CA ASN A 57 14.40 -19.20 2.00
C ASN A 57 13.15 -19.06 1.11
N LEU A 58 13.29 -19.10 -0.22
CA LEU A 58 12.19 -19.00 -1.17
C LEU A 58 11.59 -20.38 -1.49
N THR A 59 11.29 -21.15 -0.45
CA THR A 59 10.64 -22.46 -0.59
C THR A 59 9.24 -22.32 -1.19
N VAL A 60 8.70 -23.40 -1.76
CA VAL A 60 7.32 -23.45 -2.26
C VAL A 60 6.32 -23.02 -1.18
N GLU A 61 6.57 -23.39 0.08
CA GLU A 61 5.75 -22.99 1.22
C GLU A 61 5.86 -21.48 1.51
N ALA A 62 7.07 -20.90 1.49
CA ALA A 62 7.26 -19.46 1.67
C ALA A 62 6.57 -18.65 0.55
N GLN A 63 6.66 -19.13 -0.70
CA GLN A 63 5.95 -18.53 -1.83
C GLN A 63 4.43 -18.59 -1.64
N ARG A 64 3.89 -19.75 -1.23
CA ARG A 64 2.46 -19.92 -0.95
C ARG A 64 1.99 -19.00 0.16
N ARG A 65 2.73 -18.91 1.26
CA ARG A 65 2.42 -17.98 2.37
C ARG A 65 2.45 -16.52 1.92
N GLY A 66 3.43 -16.13 1.10
CA GLY A 66 3.49 -14.78 0.53
C GLY A 66 2.30 -14.46 -0.38
N ALA A 67 1.89 -15.40 -1.23
CA ALA A 67 0.73 -15.26 -2.09
C ALA A 67 -0.57 -15.16 -1.28
N GLU A 68 -0.70 -15.96 -0.23
CA GLU A 68 -1.85 -15.94 0.68
C GLU A 68 -1.92 -14.62 1.46
N ALA A 69 -0.82 -14.16 2.04
CA ALA A 69 -0.74 -12.87 2.73
C ALA A 69 -1.10 -11.71 1.79
N SER A 70 -0.61 -11.75 0.54
CA SER A 70 -0.95 -10.74 -0.47
C SER A 70 -2.44 -10.76 -0.82
N LYS A 71 -3.04 -11.95 -0.93
CA LYS A 71 -4.48 -12.12 -1.16
C LYS A 71 -5.30 -11.58 0.01
N GLN A 72 -4.92 -11.91 1.25
CA GLN A 72 -5.60 -11.43 2.45
C GLN A 72 -5.53 -9.90 2.56
N ARG A 73 -4.36 -9.31 2.32
CA ARG A 73 -4.21 -7.85 2.30
C ARG A 73 -5.07 -7.20 1.23
N ALA A 74 -5.13 -7.77 0.04
CA ALA A 74 -6.01 -7.26 -1.02
C ALA A 74 -7.51 -7.34 -0.67
N VAL A 75 -7.93 -8.33 0.12
CA VAL A 75 -9.30 -8.41 0.65
C VAL A 75 -9.54 -7.32 1.70
N GLN A 76 -8.60 -7.15 2.62
CA GLN A 76 -8.70 -6.17 3.70
C GLN A 76 -8.75 -4.73 3.16
N ASP A 77 -7.83 -4.38 2.25
CA ASP A 77 -7.75 -3.04 1.64
C ASP A 77 -9.05 -2.67 0.92
N MET A 78 -9.72 -3.66 0.33
CA MET A 78 -10.94 -3.46 -0.48
C MET A 78 -12.23 -3.75 0.30
N ARG A 79 -12.17 -4.00 1.61
CA ARG A 79 -13.34 -4.43 2.39
C ARG A 79 -14.45 -3.38 2.40
N THR A 80 -14.10 -2.12 2.61
CA THR A 80 -15.06 -1.00 2.61
C THR A 80 -15.71 -0.82 1.23
N VAL A 81 -14.89 -0.85 0.18
CA VAL A 81 -15.34 -0.78 -1.22
C VAL A 81 -16.28 -1.94 -1.55
N ALA A 82 -15.94 -3.16 -1.11
CA ALA A 82 -16.72 -4.37 -1.34
C ALA A 82 -18.07 -4.33 -0.64
N ALA A 83 -18.11 -3.82 0.60
CA ALA A 83 -19.36 -3.65 1.35
C ALA A 83 -20.28 -2.63 0.67
N TYR A 84 -19.74 -1.47 0.29
CA TYR A 84 -20.51 -0.43 -0.39
C TYR A 84 -21.02 -0.91 -1.77
N ALA A 85 -20.16 -1.53 -2.58
CA ALA A 85 -20.55 -2.12 -3.86
C ALA A 85 -21.61 -3.23 -3.68
N GLY A 86 -21.53 -4.02 -2.60
CA GLY A 86 -22.50 -5.05 -2.26
C GLY A 86 -23.88 -4.48 -1.93
N ALA A 87 -23.93 -3.39 -1.17
CA ALA A 87 -25.17 -2.68 -0.85
C ALA A 87 -25.83 -2.08 -2.11
N LEU A 88 -25.04 -1.49 -3.01
CA LEU A 88 -25.57 -1.01 -4.30
C LEU A 88 -26.06 -2.17 -5.18
N ARG A 89 -25.40 -3.33 -5.11
CA ARG A 89 -25.83 -4.51 -5.86
C ARG A 89 -27.15 -5.08 -5.35
N SER A 90 -27.39 -5.09 -4.04
CA SER A 90 -28.67 -5.56 -3.48
C SER A 90 -29.83 -4.61 -3.80
N GLN A 91 -29.54 -3.33 -4.08
CA GLN A 91 -30.50 -2.36 -4.61
C GLN A 91 -30.79 -2.54 -6.12
N GLY A 92 -30.18 -3.53 -6.77
CA GLY A 92 -30.44 -3.87 -8.18
C GLY A 92 -29.57 -3.11 -9.20
N LEU A 93 -28.57 -2.33 -8.76
CA LEU A 93 -27.73 -1.58 -9.70
C LEU A 93 -26.88 -2.52 -10.58
N THR A 94 -26.66 -2.09 -11.82
CA THR A 94 -25.76 -2.76 -12.75
C THR A 94 -24.30 -2.54 -12.34
N LEU A 95 -23.40 -3.45 -12.73
CA LEU A 95 -21.97 -3.32 -12.41
C LEU A 95 -21.34 -2.02 -12.95
N ARG A 96 -21.83 -1.50 -14.08
CA ARG A 96 -21.40 -0.21 -14.63
C ARG A 96 -21.87 0.96 -13.76
N ALA A 97 -23.12 0.93 -13.31
CA ALA A 97 -23.66 1.96 -12.41
C ALA A 97 -22.92 1.96 -11.06
N ILE A 98 -22.60 0.78 -10.53
CA ILE A 98 -21.80 0.66 -9.29
C ILE A 98 -20.40 1.24 -9.48
N ALA A 99 -19.75 1.00 -10.62
CA ALA A 99 -18.45 1.58 -10.92
C ALA A 99 -18.48 3.12 -10.93
N ALA A 100 -19.50 3.70 -11.56
CA ALA A 100 -19.70 5.15 -11.57
C ALA A 100 -19.95 5.72 -10.16
N GLN A 101 -20.72 5.01 -9.33
CA GLN A 101 -20.96 5.40 -7.93
C GLN A 101 -19.69 5.35 -7.09
N LEU A 102 -18.84 4.33 -7.29
CA LEU A 102 -17.56 4.24 -6.60
C LEU A 102 -16.65 5.43 -6.91
N GLU A 103 -16.61 5.84 -8.18
CA GLU A 103 -15.82 7.00 -8.61
C GLU A 103 -16.40 8.32 -8.08
N LEU A 104 -17.73 8.48 -8.11
CA LEU A 104 -18.43 9.64 -7.55
C LEU A 104 -18.14 9.83 -6.05
N HIS A 105 -18.08 8.74 -5.29
CA HIS A 105 -17.77 8.74 -3.86
C HIS A 105 -16.26 8.77 -3.55
N GLY A 106 -15.41 8.97 -4.55
CA GLY A 106 -13.97 9.16 -4.37
C GLY A 106 -13.20 7.87 -4.05
N PHE A 107 -13.80 6.69 -4.24
CA PHE A 107 -13.05 5.45 -4.11
C PHE A 107 -12.09 5.30 -5.27
N GLN A 108 -10.80 5.09 -4.97
CA GLN A 108 -9.78 4.80 -5.98
C GLN A 108 -9.47 3.30 -6.01
N THR A 109 -9.10 2.80 -7.19
CA THR A 109 -8.54 1.45 -7.30
C THR A 109 -7.15 1.40 -6.66
N ARG A 110 -6.61 0.20 -6.38
CA ARG A 110 -5.28 0.02 -5.78
C ARG A 110 -4.14 0.73 -6.54
N GLN A 111 -4.30 0.93 -7.85
CA GLN A 111 -3.32 1.62 -8.70
C GLN A 111 -3.67 3.11 -8.94
N GLY A 112 -4.69 3.65 -8.27
CA GLY A 112 -5.10 5.05 -8.40
C GLY A 112 -5.96 5.36 -9.63
N GLY A 113 -6.36 4.36 -10.42
CA GLY A 113 -7.20 4.54 -11.61
C GLY A 113 -8.71 4.44 -11.35
N SER A 114 -9.52 4.77 -12.37
CA SER A 114 -10.99 4.70 -12.38
C SER A 114 -11.53 3.28 -12.23
N TRP A 115 -12.80 3.20 -11.82
CA TRP A 115 -13.49 1.93 -11.66
C TRP A 115 -14.13 1.45 -12.96
N HIS A 116 -13.98 0.16 -13.24
CA HIS A 116 -14.62 -0.52 -14.35
C HIS A 116 -15.50 -1.67 -13.83
N ALA A 117 -16.56 -2.00 -14.59
CA ALA A 117 -17.51 -3.05 -14.22
C ALA A 117 -16.85 -4.41 -13.92
N VAL A 118 -15.76 -4.76 -14.60
CA VAL A 118 -15.00 -6.00 -14.36
C VAL A 118 -14.34 -5.99 -12.97
N GLN A 119 -13.85 -4.85 -12.51
CA GLN A 119 -13.25 -4.73 -11.18
C GLN A 119 -14.32 -4.85 -10.08
N VAL A 120 -15.48 -4.23 -10.29
CA VAL A 120 -16.64 -4.37 -9.39
C VAL A 120 -17.06 -5.83 -9.29
N LYS A 121 -17.19 -6.53 -10.42
CA LYS A 121 -17.52 -7.98 -10.44
C LYS A 121 -16.53 -8.78 -9.60
N ARG A 122 -15.22 -8.60 -9.83
CA ARG A 122 -14.15 -9.34 -9.14
C ARG A 122 -14.18 -9.11 -7.63
N ILE A 123 -14.49 -7.89 -7.18
CA ILE A 123 -14.57 -7.57 -5.75
C ILE A 123 -15.79 -8.22 -5.11
N LEU A 124 -16.94 -8.18 -5.77
CA LEU A 124 -18.16 -8.82 -5.27
C LEU A 124 -18.00 -10.35 -5.18
N GLU A 125 -17.49 -11.00 -6.23
CA GLU A 125 -17.22 -12.45 -6.24
C GLU A 125 -16.22 -12.85 -5.16
N ARG A 126 -15.17 -12.05 -4.98
CA ARG A 126 -14.16 -12.28 -3.93
C ARG A 126 -14.76 -12.14 -2.54
N ASN A 127 -15.60 -11.13 -2.31
CA ASN A 127 -16.24 -10.90 -1.01
C ASN A 127 -17.21 -12.03 -0.66
N GLN A 128 -18.01 -12.51 -1.63
CA GLN A 128 -18.84 -13.69 -1.46
C GLN A 128 -18.00 -14.93 -1.14
N SER A 129 -16.93 -15.18 -1.89
CA SER A 129 -16.03 -16.31 -1.65
C SER A 129 -15.35 -16.25 -0.28
N THR A 130 -15.06 -15.06 0.25
CA THR A 130 -14.52 -14.87 1.60
C THR A 130 -15.59 -15.12 2.65
N ALA A 131 -16.82 -14.62 2.47
CA ALA A 131 -17.93 -14.86 3.38
C ALA A 131 -18.25 -16.36 3.52
N LEU A 132 -18.24 -17.11 2.41
CA LEU A 132 -18.47 -18.57 2.42
C LEU A 132 -17.36 -19.37 3.12
N LYS A 133 -16.15 -18.82 3.28
CA LYS A 133 -15.02 -19.49 3.96
C LYS A 133 -14.95 -19.20 5.45
N MET A 134 -15.75 -18.26 5.95
CA MET A 134 -15.82 -17.89 7.36
C MET A 134 -17.01 -18.55 8.08
N GLN A 135 -17.84 -19.31 7.35
CA GLN A 135 -18.86 -20.22 7.87
C GLN A 135 -18.27 -21.63 7.98
#